data_AF-A0A956GPX1-F1
#
_entry.id   AF-A0A956GPX1-F1
#
_cell.length_a   1.000
_cell.length_b   1.000
_cell.length_c   1.000
_cell.angle_alpha   90.00
_cell.angle_beta   90.00
_cell.angle_gamma   90.00
#
_symmetry.space_group_name_H-M   'P 1'
#
loop_
_entity.id
_entity.type
_entity.pdbx_description
1 polymer ?
#
loop_
_entity_poly.entity_id
_entity_poly.type
_entity_poly.pdbx_seq_one_letter_code
_entity_poly.pdbx_strand_id
1 'polypeptide(L)'
;MDGPYRVAEVPRQRCPRCADTGLIARAVGHVAVDECPGCHGVFVTTAVLDAIVEDLALYEEVRRGFPAGPTRAEQPGPMYVPCPTCREIMNRRQFAPGAGVVVDVCRAHGMWFDACELPAVVDFIERRGPEAMRAPAPAPAPRPVAAPPSLASALTEPITSRRRDSLAAAVIELLLFWV
;
A
#
# COMPACT_ATOMS: atom_id res chain seq x y z
N MET A 1 15.57 -30.16 -16.46
CA MET A 1 15.92 -28.76 -16.81
C MET A 1 14.62 -27.99 -16.64
N ASP A 2 14.25 -27.83 -15.38
CA ASP A 2 12.97 -27.30 -14.93
C ASP A 2 13.18 -25.83 -14.66
N GLY A 3 12.68 -24.97 -15.54
CA GLY A 3 12.81 -23.51 -15.42
C GLY A 3 12.19 -23.00 -14.11
N PRO A 4 12.72 -21.91 -13.52
CA PRO A 4 12.38 -21.46 -12.16
C PRO A 4 10.94 -20.91 -12.02
N TYR A 5 10.21 -20.77 -13.12
CA TYR A 5 8.84 -20.30 -13.14
C TYR A 5 7.88 -21.48 -12.94
N ARG A 6 7.87 -22.04 -11.72
CA ARG A 6 6.82 -22.99 -11.32
C ARG A 6 5.45 -22.33 -11.52
N VAL A 7 4.58 -23.05 -12.21
CA VAL A 7 3.18 -22.71 -12.46
C VAL A 7 2.51 -22.34 -11.13
N ALA A 8 1.91 -21.15 -11.05
CA ALA A 8 1.24 -20.68 -9.84
C ALA A 8 0.16 -21.70 -9.41
N GLU A 9 0.32 -22.26 -8.21
CA GLU A 9 -0.70 -23.11 -7.58
C GLU A 9 -1.99 -22.32 -7.35
N VAL A 10 -3.13 -22.96 -7.63
CA VAL A 10 -4.49 -22.41 -7.61
C VAL A 10 -4.80 -21.69 -6.28
N PRO A 11 -5.19 -20.40 -6.25
CA PRO A 11 -5.50 -19.72 -5.00
C PRO A 11 -6.80 -20.27 -4.39
N ARG A 12 -6.72 -20.89 -3.20
CA ARG A 12 -7.89 -21.18 -2.34
C ARG A 12 -8.18 -20.06 -1.35
N GLN A 13 -7.63 -18.87 -1.59
CA GLN A 13 -7.72 -17.75 -0.66
C GLN A 13 -9.08 -17.07 -0.81
N ARG A 14 -9.77 -16.87 0.31
CA ARG A 14 -11.05 -16.16 0.35
C ARG A 14 -10.80 -14.71 0.70
N CYS A 15 -11.58 -13.82 0.09
CA CYS A 15 -11.66 -12.43 0.50
C CYS A 15 -12.09 -12.37 1.96
N PRO A 16 -11.38 -11.62 2.82
CA PRO A 16 -11.74 -11.56 4.23
C PRO A 16 -12.78 -10.48 4.55
N ARG A 17 -13.12 -9.62 3.56
CA ARG A 17 -14.20 -8.62 3.61
C ARG A 17 -15.51 -9.16 3.04
N CYS A 18 -15.43 -9.81 1.87
CA CYS A 18 -16.59 -10.40 1.20
C CYS A 18 -16.80 -11.84 1.68
N ALA A 19 -17.95 -12.12 2.25
CA ALA A 19 -18.35 -13.51 2.49
C ALA A 19 -18.34 -14.29 1.16
N ASP A 20 -17.70 -15.45 1.17
CA ASP A 20 -17.69 -16.43 0.08
C ASP A 20 -17.07 -16.07 -1.27
N THR A 21 -16.41 -14.91 -1.38
CA THR A 21 -15.68 -14.54 -2.60
C THR A 21 -14.25 -15.08 -2.59
N GLY A 22 -13.84 -15.78 -3.65
CA GLY A 22 -12.44 -16.17 -3.88
C GLY A 22 -11.61 -15.00 -4.40
N LEU A 23 -10.35 -14.89 -3.98
CA LEU A 23 -9.40 -13.95 -4.55
C LEU A 23 -8.91 -14.46 -5.92
N ILE A 24 -8.67 -13.54 -6.84
CA ILE A 24 -8.13 -13.82 -8.16
C ILE A 24 -6.71 -13.24 -8.27
N ALA A 25 -5.80 -14.02 -8.85
CA ALA A 25 -4.46 -13.55 -9.13
C ALA A 25 -4.52 -12.48 -10.24
N ARG A 26 -3.97 -11.30 -9.95
CA ARG A 26 -3.85 -10.19 -10.88
C ARG A 26 -2.38 -9.87 -11.10
N ALA A 27 -1.96 -9.91 -12.38
CA ALA A 27 -0.62 -9.53 -12.76
C ALA A 27 -0.40 -8.01 -12.59
N VAL A 28 0.79 -7.68 -12.08
CA VAL A 28 1.37 -6.34 -12.04
C VAL A 28 2.80 -6.52 -12.55
N GLY A 29 3.03 -6.23 -13.82
CA GLY A 29 4.28 -6.49 -14.52
C GLY A 29 4.70 -7.96 -14.41
N HIS A 30 5.83 -8.18 -13.76
CA HIS A 30 6.40 -9.52 -13.55
C HIS A 30 6.02 -10.15 -12.20
N VAL A 31 5.22 -9.46 -11.37
CA VAL A 31 4.71 -9.97 -10.09
C VAL A 31 3.18 -10.15 -10.16
N ALA A 32 2.60 -10.76 -9.13
CA ALA A 32 1.15 -10.93 -9.01
C ALA A 32 0.68 -10.61 -7.60
N VAL A 33 -0.54 -10.08 -7.51
CA VAL A 33 -1.27 -9.82 -6.27
C VAL A 33 -2.60 -10.57 -6.29
N ASP A 34 -3.23 -10.73 -5.14
CA ASP A 34 -4.53 -11.40 -5.03
C ASP A 34 -5.64 -10.35 -4.84
N GLU A 35 -6.47 -10.12 -5.86
CA GLU A 35 -7.56 -9.13 -5.83
C GLU A 35 -8.92 -9.80 -5.58
N CYS A 36 -9.78 -9.15 -4.80
CA CYS A 36 -11.19 -9.51 -4.69
C CYS A 36 -12.00 -8.86 -5.82
N PRO A 37 -12.69 -9.64 -6.69
CA PRO A 37 -13.52 -9.06 -7.75
C PRO A 37 -14.79 -8.35 -7.24
N GLY A 38 -15.17 -8.53 -5.97
CA GLY A 38 -16.37 -7.93 -5.39
C GLY A 38 -16.13 -6.59 -4.70
N CYS A 39 -15.13 -6.51 -3.82
CA CYS A 39 -14.82 -5.29 -3.07
C CYS A 39 -13.55 -4.58 -3.55
N HIS A 40 -12.82 -5.12 -4.54
CA HIS A 40 -11.55 -4.58 -5.04
C HIS A 40 -10.44 -4.43 -3.99
N GLY A 41 -10.57 -5.15 -2.87
CA GLY A 41 -9.48 -5.27 -1.90
C GLY A 41 -8.39 -6.20 -2.43
N VAL A 42 -7.15 -5.93 -2.06
CA VAL A 42 -5.96 -6.57 -2.59
C VAL A 42 -5.12 -7.12 -1.45
N PHE A 43 -4.80 -8.40 -1.52
CA PHE A 43 -3.77 -9.01 -0.68
C PHE A 43 -2.43 -9.00 -1.42
N VAL A 44 -1.41 -8.46 -0.75
CA VAL A 44 -0.06 -8.35 -1.29
C VAL A 44 0.89 -9.00 -0.30
N THR A 45 1.69 -9.96 -0.78
CA THR A 45 2.71 -10.58 0.06
C THR A 45 3.84 -9.59 0.34
N THR A 46 4.55 -9.82 1.45
CA THR A 46 5.70 -9.00 1.85
C THR A 46 6.71 -8.81 0.71
N ALA A 47 7.12 -9.90 0.06
CA ALA A 47 8.10 -9.86 -1.03
C ALA A 47 7.58 -9.13 -2.28
N VAL A 48 6.28 -9.25 -2.59
CA VAL A 48 5.69 -8.54 -3.74
C VAL A 48 5.57 -7.04 -3.44
N LEU A 49 5.25 -6.66 -2.21
CA LEU A 49 5.20 -5.25 -1.82
C LEU A 49 6.58 -4.60 -1.93
N ASP A 50 7.64 -5.28 -1.44
CA ASP A 50 9.02 -4.81 -1.62
C ASP A 50 9.35 -4.59 -3.10
N ALA A 51 9.05 -5.57 -3.96
CA ALA A 51 9.29 -5.45 -5.40
C ALA A 51 8.55 -4.23 -6.03
N ILE A 52 7.28 -4.02 -5.68
CA ILE A 52 6.48 -2.88 -6.18
C ILE A 52 7.10 -1.53 -5.73
N VAL A 53 7.63 -1.46 -4.51
CA VAL A 53 8.22 -0.23 -3.96
C VAL A 53 9.59 0.08 -4.55
N GLU A 54 10.37 -0.95 -4.91
CA GLU A 54 11.71 -0.79 -5.48
C GLU A 54 11.73 -0.60 -7.01
N ASP A 55 10.70 -1.09 -7.72
CA ASP A 55 10.59 -1.02 -9.18
C ASP A 55 9.57 0.02 -9.66
N LEU A 56 10.05 1.08 -10.31
CA LEU A 56 9.22 2.16 -10.84
C LEU A 56 8.26 1.69 -11.96
N ALA A 57 8.61 0.64 -12.71
CA ALA A 57 7.70 0.11 -13.71
C ALA A 57 6.50 -0.57 -13.06
N LEU A 58 6.73 -1.38 -12.02
CA LEU A 58 5.66 -2.02 -11.24
C LEU A 58 4.79 -0.98 -10.53
N TYR A 59 5.40 0.05 -9.98
CA TYR A 59 4.74 1.22 -9.41
C TYR A 59 3.73 1.86 -10.36
N GLU A 60 4.15 2.18 -11.60
CA GLU A 60 3.30 2.79 -12.62
C GLU A 60 2.17 1.86 -13.05
N GLU A 61 2.44 0.55 -13.11
CA GLU A 61 1.41 -0.46 -13.36
C GLU A 61 0.36 -0.51 -12.27
N VAL A 62 0.74 -0.39 -10.99
CA VAL A 62 -0.22 -0.28 -9.89
C VAL A 62 -1.08 0.97 -10.06
N ARG A 63 -0.48 2.14 -10.30
CA ARG A 63 -1.22 3.40 -10.48
C ARG A 63 -2.23 3.35 -11.62
N ARG A 64 -1.88 2.68 -12.70
CA ARG A 64 -2.74 2.55 -13.89
C ARG A 64 -3.78 1.44 -13.75
N GLY A 65 -3.44 0.37 -13.04
CA GLY A 65 -4.25 -0.83 -12.94
C GLY A 65 -5.34 -0.74 -11.88
N PHE A 66 -5.05 -0.15 -10.72
CA PHE A 66 -5.98 -0.16 -9.60
C PHE A 66 -6.81 1.12 -9.54
N PRO A 67 -8.09 1.04 -9.12
CA PRO A 67 -8.91 2.23 -8.99
C PRO A 67 -8.31 3.17 -7.93
N ALA A 68 -8.20 4.45 -8.28
CA ALA A 68 -7.90 5.50 -7.31
C ALA A 68 -9.20 6.08 -6.76
N GLY A 69 -9.18 6.51 -5.50
CA GLY A 69 -10.39 6.98 -4.84
C GLY A 69 -10.17 7.23 -3.34
N PRO A 70 -11.26 7.52 -2.60
CA PRO A 70 -11.18 7.72 -1.16
C PRO A 70 -10.80 6.41 -0.45
N THR A 71 -9.65 6.39 0.22
CA THR A 71 -9.10 5.24 0.96
C THR A 71 -9.91 4.88 2.21
N ARG A 72 -10.85 5.73 2.60
CA ARG A 72 -11.68 5.61 3.81
C ARG A 72 -13.15 5.35 3.51
N ALA A 73 -13.46 4.87 2.30
CA ALA A 73 -14.80 4.42 1.96
C ALA A 73 -15.26 3.32 2.93
N GLU A 74 -16.58 3.23 3.15
CA GLU A 74 -17.17 2.12 3.92
C GLU A 74 -16.82 0.80 3.24
N GLN A 75 -16.20 -0.10 4.00
CA GLN A 75 -15.78 -1.40 3.51
C GLN A 75 -16.85 -2.44 3.86
N PRO A 76 -17.16 -3.37 2.95
CA PRO A 76 -18.09 -4.45 3.27
C PRO A 76 -17.47 -5.38 4.31
N GLY A 77 -18.30 -5.92 5.20
CA GLY A 77 -17.90 -6.97 6.12
C GLY A 77 -17.29 -6.49 7.45
N PRO A 78 -16.53 -7.35 8.15
CA PRO A 78 -16.08 -7.08 9.51
C PRO A 78 -14.96 -6.05 9.54
N MET A 79 -14.84 -5.29 10.64
CA MET A 79 -13.76 -4.30 10.82
C MET A 79 -12.37 -4.94 10.87
N TYR A 80 -12.24 -6.07 11.56
CA TYR A 80 -11.01 -6.86 11.64
C TYR A 80 -11.13 -8.09 10.75
N VAL A 81 -10.10 -8.32 9.95
CA VAL A 81 -10.11 -9.32 8.88
C VAL A 81 -9.09 -10.43 9.16
N PRO A 82 -9.41 -11.71 8.89
CA PRO A 82 -8.43 -12.79 8.92
C PRO A 82 -7.47 -12.69 7.74
N CYS A 83 -6.22 -13.12 7.95
CA CYS A 83 -5.25 -13.30 6.87
C CYS A 83 -5.81 -14.33 5.87
N PRO A 84 -5.81 -14.04 4.56
CA PRO A 84 -6.26 -15.01 3.57
C PRO A 84 -5.51 -16.35 3.72
N THR A 85 -4.19 -16.30 3.94
CA THR A 85 -3.32 -17.48 4.03
C THR A 85 -3.43 -18.30 5.32
N CYS A 86 -3.18 -17.71 6.50
CA CYS A 86 -3.18 -18.45 7.77
C CYS A 86 -4.46 -18.32 8.59
N ARG A 87 -5.37 -17.43 8.20
CA ARG A 87 -6.62 -17.11 8.90
C ARG A 87 -6.49 -16.52 10.31
N GLU A 88 -5.27 -16.20 10.75
CA GLU A 88 -5.08 -15.38 11.95
C GLU A 88 -5.60 -13.96 11.73
N ILE A 89 -6.16 -13.35 12.76
CA ILE A 89 -6.63 -11.96 12.68
C ILE A 89 -5.45 -11.04 12.40
N MET A 90 -5.61 -10.20 11.38
CA MET A 90 -4.59 -9.25 10.96
C MET A 90 -4.59 -8.01 11.85
N ASN A 91 -3.40 -7.44 12.06
CA ASN A 91 -3.24 -6.22 12.82
C ASN A 91 -3.56 -5.00 11.95
N ARG A 92 -4.64 -4.30 12.28
CA ARG A 92 -5.00 -3.04 11.64
C ARG A 92 -4.01 -1.94 12.03
N ARG A 93 -3.29 -1.36 11.06
CA ARG A 93 -2.22 -0.38 11.28
C ARG A 93 -2.34 0.77 10.27
N GLN A 94 -2.09 1.99 10.74
CA GLN A 94 -1.89 3.09 9.80
C GLN A 94 -0.60 2.82 9.02
N PHE A 95 -0.68 2.87 7.69
CA PHE A 95 0.46 2.52 6.83
C PHE A 95 1.67 3.39 7.12
N ALA A 96 1.48 4.71 7.19
CA ALA A 96 2.51 5.67 7.58
C ALA A 96 1.89 6.92 8.20
N PRO A 97 2.60 7.64 9.10
CA PRO A 97 2.19 8.98 9.53
C PRO A 97 1.91 9.91 8.34
N GLY A 98 0.68 10.42 8.25
CA GLY A 98 0.25 11.32 7.16
C GLY A 98 -0.12 10.64 5.83
N ALA A 99 -0.05 9.31 5.71
CA ALA A 99 -0.53 8.60 4.51
C ALA A 99 -2.05 8.58 4.39
N GLY A 100 -2.76 8.56 5.53
CA GLY A 100 -4.22 8.45 5.53
C GLY A 100 -4.76 7.09 5.06
N VAL A 101 -3.89 6.06 5.03
CA VAL A 101 -4.21 4.68 4.65
C VAL A 101 -4.08 3.77 5.87
N VAL A 102 -5.03 2.85 6.06
CA VAL A 102 -5.03 1.91 7.18
C VAL A 102 -5.12 0.49 6.63
N VAL A 103 -4.00 -0.21 6.71
CA VAL A 103 -3.83 -1.56 6.18
C VAL A 103 -4.01 -2.60 7.28
N ASP A 104 -4.46 -3.79 6.92
CA ASP A 104 -4.50 -4.93 7.82
C ASP A 104 -3.25 -5.80 7.56
N VAL A 105 -2.45 -6.10 8.59
CA VAL A 105 -1.12 -6.72 8.46
C VAL A 105 -1.06 -8.10 9.11
N CYS A 106 -0.65 -9.11 8.34
CA CYS A 106 -0.25 -10.42 8.83
C CYS A 106 1.28 -10.51 8.80
N ARG A 107 1.90 -10.77 9.96
CA ARG A 107 3.35 -10.76 10.06
C ARG A 107 4.07 -11.79 9.20
N ALA A 108 3.43 -12.92 8.95
CA ALA A 108 4.04 -14.03 8.25
C ALA A 108 3.81 -13.98 6.72
N HIS A 109 2.69 -13.42 6.27
CA HIS A 109 2.24 -13.63 4.88
C HIS A 109 2.13 -12.35 4.05
N GLY A 110 1.83 -11.20 4.67
CA GLY A 110 1.66 -9.95 3.92
C GLY A 110 0.53 -9.07 4.45
N MET A 111 -0.01 -8.25 3.57
CA MET A 111 -0.86 -7.12 3.91
C MET A 111 -2.12 -7.11 3.06
N TRP A 112 -3.23 -6.72 3.67
CA TRP A 112 -4.49 -6.48 3.00
C TRP A 112 -4.70 -4.97 2.87
N PHE A 113 -5.00 -4.57 1.63
CA PHE A 113 -5.34 -3.21 1.24
C PHE A 113 -6.81 -3.22 0.84
N ASP A 114 -7.61 -2.38 1.45
CA ASP A 114 -8.98 -2.17 1.02
C ASP A 114 -9.04 -1.43 -0.33
N ALA A 115 -10.24 -1.26 -0.88
CA ALA A 115 -10.42 -0.61 -2.16
C ALA A 115 -9.70 0.75 -2.21
N CYS A 116 -8.97 1.00 -3.30
CA CYS A 116 -8.19 2.22 -3.55
C CYS A 116 -6.98 2.45 -2.61
N GLU A 117 -6.72 1.61 -1.62
CA GLU A 117 -5.62 1.83 -0.65
C GLU A 117 -4.24 1.53 -1.24
N LEU A 118 -4.10 0.46 -2.02
CA LEU A 118 -2.82 0.09 -2.64
C LEU A 118 -2.24 1.21 -3.52
N PRO A 119 -2.96 1.78 -4.52
CA PRO A 119 -2.43 2.89 -5.29
C PRO A 119 -2.16 4.13 -4.42
N ALA A 120 -2.94 4.39 -3.37
CA ALA A 120 -2.70 5.51 -2.46
C ALA A 120 -1.39 5.37 -1.65
N VAL A 121 -1.03 4.16 -1.25
CA VAL A 121 0.23 3.84 -0.57
C VAL A 121 1.41 4.06 -1.50
N VAL A 122 1.32 3.51 -2.70
CA VAL A 122 2.31 3.65 -3.77
C VAL A 122 2.53 5.15 -4.05
N ASP A 123 1.46 5.90 -4.30
CA ASP A 123 1.45 7.37 -4.40
C ASP A 123 2.11 8.11 -3.23
N PHE A 124 1.87 7.67 -2.00
CA PHE A 124 2.47 8.27 -0.82
C PHE A 124 3.99 8.09 -0.79
N ILE A 125 4.46 6.87 -1.08
CA ILE A 125 5.88 6.53 -1.09
C ILE A 125 6.62 7.34 -2.16
N GLU A 126 6.06 7.50 -3.36
CA GLU A 126 6.65 8.32 -4.42
C GLU A 126 6.83 9.78 -3.98
N ARG A 127 5.78 10.39 -3.40
CA ARG A 127 5.81 11.81 -3.03
C ARG A 127 6.76 12.13 -1.88
N ARG A 128 6.88 11.22 -0.93
CA ARG A 128 7.54 11.46 0.36
C ARG A 128 8.91 10.81 0.49
N GLY A 129 9.22 9.88 -0.42
CA GLY A 129 10.27 8.90 -0.23
C GLY A 129 9.91 7.87 0.85
N PRO A 130 10.53 6.68 0.83
CA PRO A 130 10.27 5.63 1.80
C PRO A 130 10.66 6.02 3.25
N GLU A 131 11.50 7.03 3.44
CA GLU A 131 11.94 7.55 4.75
C GLU A 131 10.82 8.21 5.58
N ALA A 132 9.75 8.68 4.92
CA ALA A 132 8.64 9.33 5.59
C ALA A 132 7.84 8.44 6.55
N MET A 133 8.15 7.14 6.57
CA MET A 133 7.67 6.20 7.56
C MET A 133 8.17 6.48 8.98
N ARG A 134 9.35 7.11 9.12
CA ARG A 134 9.99 7.41 10.42
C ARG A 134 9.75 8.84 10.90
N ALA A 135 9.28 9.72 10.03
CA ALA A 135 9.02 11.11 10.39
C ALA A 135 7.70 11.22 11.16
N PRO A 136 7.63 12.02 12.24
CA PRO A 136 6.34 12.39 12.80
C PRO A 136 5.46 12.97 11.70
N ALA A 137 4.16 12.68 11.74
CA ALA A 137 3.22 13.25 10.79
C ALA A 137 3.49 14.77 10.69
N PRO A 138 3.62 15.35 9.49
CA PRO A 138 3.73 16.79 9.39
C PRO A 138 2.52 17.37 10.11
N ALA A 139 2.76 18.42 10.89
CA ALA A 139 1.67 19.13 11.56
C ALA A 139 0.56 19.37 10.51
N PRO A 140 -0.71 19.12 10.87
CA PRO A 140 -1.80 19.39 9.94
C PRO A 140 -1.61 20.80 9.42
N ALA A 141 -1.60 20.97 8.09
CA ALA A 141 -1.53 22.28 7.49
C ALA A 141 -2.59 23.16 8.19
N PRO A 142 -2.22 24.36 8.67
CA PRO A 142 -3.20 25.23 9.30
C PRO A 142 -4.39 25.35 8.35
N ARG A 143 -5.60 25.08 8.88
CA ARG A 143 -6.82 25.31 8.11
C ARG A 143 -6.74 26.73 7.55
N PRO A 144 -7.02 26.96 6.25
CA PRO A 144 -6.92 28.29 5.69
C PRO A 144 -7.96 29.17 6.38
N VAL A 145 -7.52 29.94 7.37
CA VAL A 145 -8.21 31.15 7.81
C VAL A 145 -8.06 32.13 6.66
N ALA A 146 -9.19 32.62 6.13
CA ALA A 146 -9.21 33.56 5.02
C ALA A 146 -8.27 34.74 5.31
N ALA A 147 -7.22 34.86 4.52
CA ALA A 147 -6.27 35.96 4.62
C ALA A 147 -6.78 37.16 3.77
N PRO A 148 -6.68 38.41 4.27
CA PRO A 148 -6.80 39.61 3.45
C PRO A 148 -5.57 39.78 2.51
N PRO A 149 -5.62 40.67 1.50
CA PRO A 149 -4.84 40.50 0.27
C PRO A 149 -3.36 40.94 0.37
N SER A 150 -2.50 40.12 -0.27
CA SER A 150 -1.28 40.40 -1.08
C SER A 150 -0.15 41.27 -0.48
N LEU A 151 1.15 40.91 -0.58
CA LEU A 151 1.97 40.85 -1.81
C LEU A 151 3.31 40.10 -1.59
N ALA A 152 3.72 39.31 -2.60
CA ALA A 152 5.08 39.05 -3.14
C ALA A 152 6.23 38.65 -2.18
N SER A 153 7.18 37.76 -2.50
CA SER A 153 7.50 36.93 -3.67
C SER A 153 8.55 35.90 -3.26
N ALA A 154 8.51 34.74 -3.94
CA ALA A 154 9.56 33.79 -4.33
C ALA A 154 10.84 33.66 -3.50
N LEU A 155 11.21 32.41 -3.17
CA LEU A 155 12.44 31.80 -3.68
C LEU A 155 12.24 30.29 -3.90
N THR A 156 12.61 29.85 -5.10
CA THR A 156 12.65 28.48 -5.61
C THR A 156 14.10 27.99 -5.53
N GLU A 157 14.35 26.73 -5.15
CA GLU A 157 15.60 26.02 -5.46
C GLU A 157 15.28 24.54 -5.77
N PRO A 158 16.01 23.90 -6.71
CA PRO A 158 15.67 22.60 -7.27
C PRO A 158 16.13 21.43 -6.37
N ILE A 159 15.23 20.47 -6.13
CA ILE A 159 15.58 19.21 -5.45
C ILE A 159 16.36 18.35 -6.44
N THR A 160 17.69 18.43 -6.35
CA THR A 160 18.61 17.57 -7.10
C THR A 160 18.61 16.16 -6.53
N SER A 161 18.63 15.22 -7.47
CA SER A 161 18.61 13.77 -7.31
C SER A 161 19.43 13.25 -6.12
N ARG A 162 18.80 12.48 -5.22
CA ARG A 162 19.52 11.57 -4.33
C ARG A 162 19.11 10.12 -4.58
N ARG A 163 20.17 9.31 -4.55
CA ARG A 163 20.27 7.92 -4.97
C ARG A 163 19.31 7.02 -4.18
N ARG A 164 18.68 6.09 -4.90
CA ARG A 164 17.85 5.00 -4.38
C ARG A 164 18.78 3.86 -3.95
N ASP A 165 19.28 3.92 -2.72
CA ASP A 165 19.86 2.76 -2.06
C ASP A 165 18.79 2.20 -1.08
N SER A 166 18.52 0.90 -1.18
CA SER A 166 17.31 0.20 -0.71
C SER A 166 16.77 0.58 0.67
N LEU A 167 15.56 1.15 0.68
CA LEU A 167 14.79 1.55 1.86
C LEU A 167 13.46 0.77 2.01
N ALA A 168 13.14 -0.17 1.10
CA ALA A 168 11.90 -0.94 1.14
C ALA A 168 11.82 -1.87 2.38
N ALA A 169 12.94 -2.51 2.75
CA ALA A 169 13.02 -3.34 3.96
C ALA A 169 12.64 -2.58 5.25
N ALA A 170 12.98 -1.30 5.37
CA ALA A 170 12.67 -0.50 6.55
C ALA A 170 11.16 -0.19 6.70
N VAL A 171 10.41 -0.16 5.59
CA VAL A 171 8.96 0.06 5.57
C VAL A 171 8.22 -1.16 6.11
N ILE A 172 8.65 -2.35 5.67
CA ILE A 172 8.09 -3.62 6.11
C ILE A 172 8.49 -3.89 7.57
N GLU A 173 9.73 -3.65 7.97
CA GLU A 173 10.15 -3.86 9.36
C GLU A 173 9.36 -3.01 10.37
N LEU A 174 9.06 -1.74 10.07
CA LEU A 174 8.32 -0.87 11.00
C LEU A 174 6.86 -1.31 11.20
N LEU A 175 6.25 -1.89 10.17
CA LEU A 175 4.89 -2.43 10.24
C LEU A 175 4.85 -3.82 10.90
N LEU A 176 5.96 -4.54 10.91
CA LEU A 176 6.09 -5.88 11.48
C LEU A 176 6.63 -5.91 12.93
N PHE A 177 7.46 -4.95 13.36
CA PHE A 177 8.27 -5.04 14.60
C PHE A 177 7.93 -4.09 15.78
N TRP A 178 6.88 -3.24 15.72
CA TRP A 178 6.43 -2.47 16.90
C TRP A 178 5.18 -3.09 17.56
N VAL A 179 5.41 -3.86 18.64
CA VAL A 179 4.41 -4.23 19.69
C VAL A 179 4.38 -3.13 20.73
#